data_AF-A0A550C1R0-F1
#
_entry.id   AF-A0A550C1R0-F1
#
_cell.length_a   1.000
_cell.length_b   1.000
_cell.length_c   1.000
_cell.angle_alpha   90.00
_cell.angle_beta   90.00
_cell.angle_gamma   90.00
#
_symmetry.space_group_name_H-M   'P 1'
#
loop_
_entity.id
_entity.type
_entity.pdbx_description
1 polymer ?
#
loop_
_entity_poly.entity_id
_entity_poly.type
_entity_poly.pdbx_seq_one_letter_code
_entity_poly.pdbx_strand_id
1 'polypeptide(L)'
;MEAHYAKYHAHVCEVDKCGCVFPDERFLELHFTECHDSLASARQARGDKIFQCFVPTCTVCFSNPKSRRLHLIDVHKFPKQYFFAVTNKGIGETLRKWGDGASMVRGDWKPAKTAMTPQRTRRLRAIAMTRSRRTLHPPALPARTVTRPSARAIATTAAVAGASSASLWTTMWTTLPIR
;
A
#
# COMPACT_ATOMS: atom_id res chain seq x y z
N MET A 1 -9.06 17.96 -31.23
CA MET A 1 -7.69 17.63 -30.77
C MET A 1 -7.44 18.14 -29.34
N GLU A 2 -7.97 19.31 -29.00
CA GLU A 2 -7.78 19.98 -27.69
C GLU A 2 -8.48 19.29 -26.49
N ALA A 3 -9.73 18.84 -26.64
CA ALA A 3 -10.48 18.19 -25.56
C ALA A 3 -9.89 16.83 -25.10
N HIS A 4 -9.23 16.11 -26.01
CA HIS A 4 -8.48 14.89 -25.66
C HIS A 4 -7.16 15.23 -24.96
N TYR A 5 -6.51 16.34 -25.28
CA TYR A 5 -5.28 16.72 -24.59
C TYR A 5 -5.58 17.16 -23.14
N ALA A 6 -6.56 18.04 -22.96
CA ALA A 6 -6.99 18.51 -21.65
C ALA A 6 -7.45 17.35 -20.73
N LYS A 7 -8.11 16.33 -21.28
CA LYS A 7 -8.66 15.24 -20.45
C LYS A 7 -7.63 14.14 -20.11
N TYR A 8 -6.61 13.93 -20.93
CA TYR A 8 -5.66 12.81 -20.80
C TYR A 8 -4.25 13.23 -20.41
N HIS A 9 -3.94 14.52 -20.53
CA HIS A 9 -2.60 15.07 -20.30
C HIS A 9 -2.56 16.32 -19.41
N ALA A 10 -3.70 16.86 -18.93
CA ALA A 10 -3.67 18.10 -18.13
C ALA A 10 -3.06 17.93 -16.73
N HIS A 11 -3.22 16.78 -16.08
CA HIS A 11 -2.78 16.57 -14.70
C HIS A 11 -1.90 15.32 -14.59
N VAL A 12 -0.66 15.43 -15.07
CA VAL A 12 0.32 14.35 -15.03
C VAL A 12 1.44 14.70 -14.05
N CYS A 13 1.86 13.73 -13.23
CA CYS A 13 3.04 13.90 -12.39
C CYS A 13 4.31 13.77 -13.24
N GLU A 14 5.07 14.87 -13.33
CA GLU A 14 6.30 14.98 -14.12
C GLU A 14 7.56 14.51 -13.37
N VAL A 15 7.40 14.01 -12.13
CA VAL A 15 8.53 13.49 -11.36
C VAL A 15 9.10 12.24 -12.02
N ASP A 16 10.43 12.14 -12.06
CA ASP A 16 11.16 11.01 -12.62
C ASP A 16 10.59 9.68 -12.10
N LYS A 17 10.25 8.79 -13.05
CA LYS A 17 9.67 7.44 -12.82
C LYS A 17 8.26 7.41 -12.23
N CYS A 18 7.55 8.53 -12.05
CA CYS A 18 6.16 8.51 -11.59
C CYS A 18 5.16 8.38 -12.75
N GLY A 19 5.05 9.42 -13.59
CA GLY A 19 4.18 9.43 -14.77
C GLY A 19 2.70 9.15 -14.48
N CYS A 20 2.24 9.33 -13.24
CA CYS A 20 0.85 9.11 -12.88
C CYS A 20 -0.05 10.19 -13.48
N VAL A 21 -1.19 9.77 -14.05
CA VAL A 21 -2.21 10.66 -14.62
C VAL A 21 -3.37 10.80 -13.64
N PHE A 22 -3.88 12.01 -13.46
CA PHE A 22 -4.96 12.34 -12.54
C PHE A 22 -6.13 13.01 -13.26
N PRO A 23 -7.37 12.90 -12.72
CA PRO A 23 -8.54 13.51 -13.34
C PRO A 23 -8.67 15.02 -13.06
N ASP A 24 -7.99 15.53 -12.03
CA ASP A 24 -8.12 16.92 -11.55
C ASP A 24 -6.79 17.35 -10.90
N GLU A 25 -6.53 18.66 -10.89
CA GLU A 25 -5.37 19.31 -10.28
C GLU A 25 -5.28 19.00 -8.79
N ARG A 26 -6.42 19.04 -8.09
CA ARG A 26 -6.53 18.67 -6.68
C ARG A 26 -5.90 17.30 -6.38
N PHE A 27 -6.14 16.29 -7.22
CA PHE A 27 -5.58 14.97 -7.00
C PHE A 27 -4.08 14.91 -7.26
N LEU A 28 -3.58 15.72 -8.20
CA LEU A 28 -2.17 15.86 -8.47
C LEU A 28 -1.44 16.52 -7.29
N GLU A 29 -1.98 17.60 -6.71
CA GLU A 29 -1.44 18.23 -5.49
C GLU A 29 -1.37 17.28 -4.30
N LEU A 30 -2.46 16.53 -4.07
CA LEU A 30 -2.52 15.52 -3.02
C LEU A 30 -1.48 14.41 -3.26
N HIS A 31 -1.33 13.97 -4.51
CA HIS A 31 -0.32 13.00 -4.88
C HIS A 31 1.10 13.51 -4.61
N PHE A 32 1.42 14.75 -4.98
CA PHE A 32 2.73 15.34 -4.69
C PHE A 32 3.02 15.33 -3.19
N THR A 33 2.08 15.80 -2.38
CA THR A 33 2.21 15.84 -0.92
C THR A 33 2.36 14.44 -0.31
N GLU A 34 1.62 13.45 -0.82
CA GLU A 34 1.58 12.09 -0.24
C GLU A 34 2.69 11.16 -0.73
N CYS A 35 3.16 11.34 -1.96
CA CYS A 35 4.09 10.40 -2.62
C CYS A 35 5.48 10.99 -2.88
N HIS A 36 5.61 12.31 -3.01
CA HIS A 36 6.86 12.94 -3.43
C HIS A 36 7.44 13.90 -2.37
N ASP A 37 6.63 14.45 -1.47
CA ASP A 37 7.11 15.30 -0.40
C ASP A 37 7.74 14.48 0.74
N SER A 38 9.08 14.48 0.77
CA SER A 38 9.86 13.81 1.81
C SER A 38 9.66 14.42 3.19
N LEU A 39 9.37 15.72 3.27
CA LEU A 39 9.06 16.39 4.54
C LEU A 39 7.68 15.97 5.05
N ALA A 40 6.69 15.85 4.17
CA ALA A 40 5.39 15.30 4.53
C ALA A 40 5.53 13.85 5.04
N SER A 41 6.35 13.02 4.39
CA SER A 41 6.63 11.66 4.86
C SER A 41 7.26 11.65 6.27
N ALA A 42 8.22 12.55 6.53
CA ALA A 42 8.82 12.70 7.86
C ALA A 42 7.82 13.18 8.92
N ARG A 43 6.92 14.12 8.56
CA ARG A 43 5.83 14.60 9.43
C ARG A 43 4.83 13.47 9.73
N GLN A 44 4.48 12.68 8.72
CA GLN A 44 3.62 11.51 8.90
C GLN A 44 4.25 10.49 9.86
N ALA A 45 5.56 10.24 9.76
CA ALA A 45 6.27 9.36 10.69
C ALA A 45 6.25 9.86 12.14
N ARG A 46 6.14 11.18 12.35
CA ARG A 46 5.94 11.81 13.67
C ARG A 46 4.50 11.77 14.17
N GLY A 47 3.55 11.38 13.31
CA GLY A 47 2.12 11.30 13.63
C GLY A 47 1.27 12.46 13.12
N ASP A 48 1.85 13.40 12.37
CA ASP A 48 1.10 14.54 11.81
C ASP A 48 0.08 14.10 10.75
N LYS A 49 -0.97 14.90 10.60
CA LYS A 49 -2.07 14.65 9.66
C LYS A 49 -1.72 15.21 8.27
N ILE A 50 -1.15 14.38 7.41
CA ILE A 50 -0.75 14.81 6.05
C ILE A 50 -1.83 14.58 4.99
N PHE A 51 -2.75 13.65 5.21
CA PHE A 51 -3.72 13.23 4.20
C PHE A 51 -4.92 14.18 4.22
N GLN A 52 -5.03 15.07 3.24
CA GLN A 52 -6.20 15.96 3.15
C GLN A 52 -7.39 15.26 2.47
N CYS A 53 -8.59 15.79 2.69
CA CYS A 53 -9.81 15.36 1.99
C CYS A 53 -9.73 15.62 0.48
N PHE A 54 -10.42 14.82 -0.34
CA PHE A 54 -10.45 15.03 -1.80
C PHE A 54 -11.25 16.27 -2.19
N VAL A 55 -12.22 16.69 -1.39
CA VAL A 55 -13.04 17.87 -1.68
C VAL A 55 -12.28 19.13 -1.28
N PRO A 56 -12.07 20.12 -2.18
CA PRO A 56 -11.32 21.34 -1.87
C PRO A 56 -11.97 22.22 -0.80
N THR A 57 -13.29 22.18 -0.69
CA THR A 57 -14.03 22.91 0.36
C THR A 57 -13.94 22.26 1.74
N CYS A 58 -13.37 21.04 1.82
CA CYS A 58 -13.21 20.32 3.08
C CYS A 58 -11.79 20.46 3.61
N THR A 59 -11.65 21.07 4.79
CA THR A 59 -10.36 21.35 5.45
C THR A 59 -9.89 20.23 6.39
N VAL A 60 -10.58 19.09 6.40
CA VAL A 60 -10.27 17.98 7.30
C VAL A 60 -9.04 17.21 6.81
N CYS A 61 -8.06 17.05 7.70
CA CYS A 61 -6.85 16.25 7.47
C CYS A 61 -6.84 14.98 8.33
N PHE A 62 -6.14 13.96 7.84
CA PHE A 62 -6.09 12.62 8.43
C PHE A 62 -4.64 12.14 8.56
N SER A 63 -4.37 11.29 9.55
CA SER A 63 -3.08 10.61 9.69
C SER A 63 -2.99 9.34 8.84
N ASN A 64 -4.14 8.75 8.45
CA ASN A 64 -4.21 7.50 7.71
C ASN A 64 -5.11 7.64 6.46
N PRO A 65 -4.76 7.03 5.32
CA PRO A 65 -5.63 7.03 4.15
C PRO A 65 -6.93 6.24 4.38
N LYS A 66 -6.93 5.30 5.34
CA LYS A 66 -8.13 4.55 5.75
C LYS A 66 -9.18 5.45 6.41
N SER A 67 -8.78 6.36 7.31
CA SER A 67 -9.72 7.28 7.96
C SER A 67 -10.24 8.31 6.97
N ARG A 68 -9.39 8.80 6.06
CA ARG A 68 -9.83 9.62 4.93
C ARG A 68 -10.91 8.95 4.10
N ARG A 69 -10.74 7.67 3.76
CA ARG A 69 -11.76 6.91 3.02
C ARG A 69 -13.09 6.87 3.76
N LEU A 70 -13.06 6.62 5.07
CA LEU A 70 -14.28 6.58 5.89
C LEU A 70 -14.99 7.94 5.87
N HIS A 71 -14.25 9.03 6.08
CA HIS A 71 -14.78 10.40 5.99
C HIS A 71 -15.45 10.70 4.65
N LEU A 72 -14.81 10.33 3.54
CA LEU A 72 -15.37 10.54 2.21
C LEU A 72 -16.69 9.78 2.00
N ILE A 73 -16.82 8.59 2.58
CA ILE A 73 -18.05 7.79 2.51
C ILE A 73 -19.14 8.37 3.42
N ASP A 74 -18.79 8.73 4.65
CA ASP A 74 -19.78 9.09 5.66
C ASP A 74 -20.25 10.54 5.52
N VAL A 75 -19.32 11.47 5.26
CA VAL A 75 -19.59 12.91 5.16
C VAL A 75 -19.90 13.33 3.74
N HIS A 76 -19.07 12.92 2.77
CA HIS A 76 -19.22 13.32 1.37
C HIS A 76 -20.01 12.31 0.51
N LYS A 77 -20.50 11.22 1.11
CA LYS A 77 -21.34 10.21 0.46
C LYS A 77 -20.72 9.59 -0.80
N PHE A 78 -19.39 9.46 -0.82
CA PHE A 78 -18.70 8.75 -1.90
C PHE A 78 -19.12 7.27 -1.92
N PRO A 79 -19.32 6.66 -3.10
CA PRO A 79 -19.65 5.25 -3.18
C PRO A 79 -18.49 4.39 -2.67
N LYS A 80 -18.80 3.30 -1.97
CA LYS A 80 -17.78 2.41 -1.37
C LYS A 80 -16.86 1.79 -2.41
N GLN A 81 -17.38 1.59 -3.62
CA GLN A 81 -16.69 1.07 -4.80
C GLN A 81 -15.82 2.10 -5.53
N TYR A 82 -15.79 3.36 -5.08
CA TYR A 82 -14.89 4.38 -5.62
C TYR A 82 -13.42 3.98 -5.46
N PHE A 83 -12.59 4.36 -6.44
CA PHE A 83 -11.16 4.12 -6.42
C PHE A 83 -10.42 5.13 -5.53
N PHE A 84 -10.49 4.94 -4.20
CA PHE A 84 -9.83 5.83 -3.23
C PHE A 84 -8.29 5.81 -3.26
N ALA A 85 -7.69 4.86 -3.97
CA ALA A 85 -6.23 4.80 -4.18
C ALA A 85 -5.76 5.69 -5.35
N VAL A 86 -6.64 6.57 -5.86
CA VAL A 86 -6.34 7.50 -6.95
C VAL A 86 -5.11 8.36 -6.68
N THR A 87 -4.89 8.83 -5.44
CA THR A 87 -3.71 9.66 -5.11
C THR A 87 -2.38 8.90 -5.25
N ASN A 88 -2.35 7.58 -5.03
CA ASN A 88 -1.09 6.82 -5.11
C ASN A 88 -0.83 6.19 -6.48
N LYS A 89 -1.90 5.84 -7.21
CA LYS A 89 -1.79 5.08 -8.47
C LYS A 89 -2.18 5.87 -9.71
N GLY A 90 -2.82 7.02 -9.53
CA GLY A 90 -3.49 7.73 -10.61
C GLY A 90 -4.59 6.90 -11.28
N ILE A 91 -5.05 7.39 -12.43
CA ILE A 91 -6.01 6.73 -13.31
C ILE A 91 -5.37 6.14 -14.57
N GLY A 92 -4.06 6.33 -14.77
CA GLY A 92 -3.36 5.92 -16.01
C GLY A 92 -3.49 4.43 -16.32
N GLU A 93 -3.41 3.54 -15.33
CA GLU A 93 -3.61 2.10 -15.55
C GLU A 93 -5.07 1.78 -15.91
N THR A 94 -6.03 2.44 -15.26
CA THR A 94 -7.47 2.26 -15.55
C THR A 94 -7.79 2.73 -16.96
N LEU A 95 -7.24 3.87 -17.36
CA LEU A 95 -7.40 4.45 -18.69
C LEU A 95 -6.78 3.56 -19.77
N ARG A 96 -5.60 2.99 -19.52
CA ARG A 96 -4.96 2.05 -20.44
C ARG A 96 -5.75 0.76 -20.63
N LYS A 97 -6.43 0.28 -19.60
CA LYS A 97 -7.20 -0.98 -19.65
C LYS A 97 -8.59 -0.81 -20.27
N TRP A 98 -9.27 0.31 -20.01
CA TRP A 98 -10.68 0.50 -20.33
C TRP A 98 -10.95 1.66 -21.30
N GLY A 99 -9.90 2.38 -21.73
CA GLY A 99 -10.01 3.52 -22.65
C GLY A 99 -10.90 4.63 -22.11
N ASP A 100 -11.57 5.34 -23.01
CA ASP A 100 -12.42 6.51 -22.73
C ASP A 100 -13.64 6.20 -21.85
N GLY A 101 -13.98 4.91 -21.68
CA GLY A 101 -15.03 4.42 -20.79
C GLY A 101 -14.56 4.10 -19.36
N ALA A 102 -13.31 4.40 -19.02
CA ALA A 102 -12.77 4.19 -17.68
C ALA A 102 -13.55 4.99 -16.62
N SER A 103 -14.27 4.30 -15.74
CA SER A 103 -14.91 4.90 -14.57
C SER A 103 -14.06 4.68 -13.30
N MET A 104 -13.99 5.70 -12.44
CA MET A 104 -13.38 5.58 -11.12
C MET A 104 -14.24 4.79 -10.12
N VAL A 105 -15.47 4.46 -10.50
CA VAL A 105 -16.40 3.67 -9.71
C VAL A 105 -16.40 2.25 -10.29
N ARG A 106 -15.93 1.27 -9.52
CA ARG A 106 -15.98 -0.13 -9.95
C ARG A 106 -17.41 -0.63 -9.99
N GLY A 107 -17.78 -1.37 -11.02
CA GLY A 107 -19.06 -2.06 -11.10
C GLY A 107 -19.21 -3.12 -10.00
N ASP A 108 -20.45 -3.51 -9.73
CA ASP A 108 -20.74 -4.54 -8.72
C ASP A 108 -20.00 -5.83 -9.03
N TRP A 109 -19.31 -6.37 -8.01
CA TRP A 109 -18.64 -7.64 -8.13
C TRP A 109 -19.69 -8.75 -8.26
N LYS A 110 -19.67 -9.45 -9.39
CA LYS A 110 -20.49 -10.65 -9.60
C LYS A 110 -19.62 -11.87 -9.27
N PRO A 111 -20.04 -12.77 -8.36
CA PRO A 111 -19.32 -14.01 -8.15
C PRO A 111 -19.24 -14.77 -9.46
N ALA A 112 -18.04 -15.22 -9.83
CA ALA A 112 -17.89 -16.12 -10.95
C ALA A 112 -18.72 -17.37 -10.62
N LYS A 113 -19.73 -17.67 -11.45
CA LYS A 113 -20.38 -18.97 -11.41
C LYS A 113 -19.29 -20.00 -11.68
N THR A 114 -18.85 -20.70 -10.64
CA THR A 114 -18.02 -21.89 -10.80
C THR A 114 -18.90 -22.90 -11.53
N ALA A 115 -18.94 -22.83 -12.86
CA ALA A 115 -19.47 -23.90 -13.67
C ALA A 115 -18.54 -25.08 -13.39
N MET A 116 -18.99 -25.97 -12.52
CA MET A 116 -18.32 -27.22 -12.23
C MET A 116 -18.46 -28.07 -13.49
N THR A 117 -17.60 -27.83 -14.49
CA THR A 117 -17.63 -28.57 -15.74
C THR A 117 -17.37 -30.05 -15.41
N PRO A 118 -18.25 -31.00 -15.79
CA PRO A 118 -18.08 -32.41 -15.45
C PRO A 118 -16.78 -33.03 -16.00
N GLN A 119 -16.11 -32.33 -16.91
CA GLN A 119 -14.96 -32.83 -17.67
C GLN A 119 -13.67 -32.98 -16.85
N ARG A 120 -13.60 -32.38 -15.65
CA ARG A 120 -12.44 -32.57 -14.74
C ARG A 120 -12.48 -33.89 -13.95
N THR A 121 -13.46 -34.77 -14.20
CA THR A 121 -13.48 -36.13 -13.61
C THR A 121 -12.77 -37.18 -14.48
N ARG A 122 -12.50 -36.90 -15.77
CA ARG A 122 -11.84 -37.88 -16.65
C ARG A 122 -10.32 -37.97 -16.49
N ARG A 123 -9.67 -36.97 -15.89
CA ARG A 123 -8.22 -36.99 -15.62
C ARG A 123 -7.85 -37.60 -14.26
N LEU A 124 -8.80 -37.71 -13.33
CA LEU A 124 -8.59 -38.39 -12.04
C LEU A 124 -8.90 -39.90 -12.08
N ARG A 125 -9.63 -40.40 -13.09
CA ARG A 125 -9.83 -41.85 -13.29
C ARG A 125 -8.70 -42.54 -14.06
N ALA A 126 -7.88 -41.81 -14.82
CA ALA A 126 -6.78 -42.39 -15.59
C ALA A 126 -5.53 -42.75 -14.73
N ILE A 127 -5.43 -42.22 -13.51
CA ILE A 127 -4.30 -42.52 -12.60
C ILE A 127 -4.58 -43.79 -11.77
N ALA A 128 -5.84 -44.24 -11.68
CA ALA A 128 -6.23 -45.36 -10.82
C ALA A 128 -6.06 -46.76 -11.46
N MET A 129 -5.76 -46.87 -12.76
CA MET A 129 -5.76 -48.15 -13.48
C MET A 129 -4.37 -48.74 -13.81
N THR A 130 -3.26 -48.05 -13.51
CA THR A 130 -1.90 -48.52 -13.89
C THR A 130 -1.03 -49.02 -12.72
N ARG A 131 -1.58 -49.24 -11.51
CA ARG A 131 -0.82 -49.77 -10.37
C ARG A 131 -1.17 -51.21 -9.97
N SER A 132 -1.63 -52.02 -10.92
CA SER A 132 -1.63 -53.48 -10.75
C SER A 132 -0.33 -54.05 -11.32
N ARG A 133 0.46 -54.69 -10.45
CA ARG A 133 1.79 -55.34 -10.65
C ARG A 133 3.05 -54.46 -10.53
N ARG A 134 3.43 -54.19 -9.27
CA ARG A 134 4.77 -54.55 -8.80
C ARG A 134 4.75 -54.72 -7.28
N THR A 135 4.77 -55.97 -6.82
CA THR A 135 5.14 -56.31 -5.45
C THR A 135 6.60 -55.92 -5.27
N LEU A 136 6.86 -54.85 -4.53
CA LEU A 136 8.17 -54.56 -3.96
C LEU A 136 7.96 -54.30 -2.47
N HIS A 137 8.69 -55.08 -1.66
CA HIS A 137 8.79 -54.94 -0.22
C HIS A 137 8.97 -53.48 0.20
N PRO A 138 8.36 -53.05 1.32
CA PRO A 138 8.77 -51.81 1.98
C PRO A 138 10.16 -52.01 2.63
N PRO A 139 11.14 -51.11 2.41
CA PRO A 139 12.33 -51.06 3.27
C PRO A 139 11.93 -50.56 4.66
N ALA A 140 12.45 -51.23 5.70
CA ALA A 140 12.28 -50.84 7.09
C ALA A 140 12.83 -49.42 7.33
N LEU A 141 12.01 -48.53 7.89
CA LEU A 141 12.44 -47.21 8.34
C LEU A 141 13.01 -47.32 9.76
N PRO A 142 14.18 -46.74 10.06
CA PRO A 142 14.68 -46.68 11.43
C PRO A 142 13.88 -45.69 12.29
N ALA A 143 13.74 -46.04 13.57
CA ALA A 143 12.97 -45.32 14.57
C ALA A 143 13.47 -43.88 14.78
N ARG A 144 12.53 -42.91 14.75
CA ARG A 144 12.77 -41.52 15.15
C ARG A 144 12.90 -41.44 16.67
N THR A 145 14.08 -41.11 17.16
CA THR A 145 14.27 -40.66 18.55
C THR A 145 13.79 -39.21 18.67
N VAL A 146 12.82 -38.99 19.56
CA VAL A 146 12.34 -37.66 19.93
C VAL A 146 13.31 -37.11 20.99
N THR A 147 14.24 -36.25 20.58
CA THR A 147 15.08 -35.50 21.52
C THR A 147 14.32 -34.27 22.02
N ARG A 148 13.98 -34.30 23.31
CA ARG A 148 13.35 -33.23 24.08
C ARG A 148 14.35 -32.06 24.23
N PRO A 149 13.99 -30.81 23.93
CA PRO A 149 14.89 -29.68 24.17
C PRO A 149 15.05 -29.44 25.68
N SER A 150 16.30 -29.42 26.13
CA SER A 150 16.72 -29.14 27.50
C SER A 150 16.66 -27.63 27.78
N ALA A 151 16.00 -27.26 28.87
CA ALA A 151 15.95 -25.90 29.37
C ALA A 151 17.35 -25.40 29.70
N ARG A 152 17.76 -24.28 29.09
CA ARG A 152 19.00 -23.60 29.47
C ARG A 152 18.74 -22.14 29.81
N ALA A 153 18.95 -21.91 31.10
CA ALA A 153 19.25 -20.71 31.86
C ALA A 153 19.25 -19.35 31.16
N ILE A 154 18.45 -18.48 31.76
CA ILE A 154 18.46 -17.03 31.72
C ILE A 154 19.82 -16.56 32.27
N ALA A 155 20.59 -15.81 31.48
CA ALA A 155 21.81 -15.14 31.93
C ALA A 155 21.56 -13.63 31.94
N THR A 156 21.36 -13.12 33.15
CA THR A 156 21.38 -11.71 33.52
C THR A 156 22.80 -11.17 33.31
N THR A 157 22.97 -10.11 32.54
CA THR A 157 24.17 -9.26 32.65
C THR A 157 23.75 -7.81 32.81
N ALA A 158 24.46 -7.16 33.71
CA ALA A 158 24.13 -5.92 34.36
C ALA A 158 24.63 -4.68 33.60
N ALA A 159 24.06 -3.56 34.04
CA ALA A 159 24.44 -2.18 33.84
C ALA A 159 25.92 -1.87 33.58
N VAL A 160 26.16 -0.89 32.70
CA VAL A 160 27.09 0.21 32.98
C VAL A 160 26.41 1.54 32.70
N ALA A 161 26.39 2.37 33.74
CA ALA A 161 26.07 3.78 33.67
C ALA A 161 27.25 4.54 33.05
N GLY A 162 26.96 5.55 32.23
CA GLY A 162 27.94 6.52 31.74
C GLY A 162 27.31 7.90 31.76
N ALA A 163 27.87 8.75 32.62
CA ALA A 163 27.31 10.00 33.10
C ALA A 163 27.52 11.19 32.15
N SER A 164 26.61 12.15 32.34
CA SER A 164 26.66 13.59 32.10
C SER A 164 28.03 14.24 31.82
N SER A 165 28.04 15.14 30.84
CA SER A 165 28.81 16.39 30.92
C SER A 165 27.91 17.53 30.48
N ALA A 166 27.57 18.39 31.42
CA ALA A 166 26.90 19.65 31.20
C ALA A 166 27.95 20.75 30.90
N SER A 167 27.49 21.79 30.20
CA SER A 167 28.09 23.14 30.09
C SER A 167 29.33 23.22 29.20
N LEU A 168 29.49 24.19 28.29
CA LEU A 168 29.44 25.64 28.46
C LEU A 168 28.97 26.28 27.14
N TRP A 169 27.91 27.09 27.14
CA TRP A 169 27.99 28.55 26.97
C TRP A 169 28.98 28.98 25.88
N THR A 170 28.47 29.47 24.74
CA THR A 170 28.83 30.81 24.21
C THR A 170 27.82 31.20 23.13
N THR A 171 26.96 32.13 23.51
CA THR A 171 26.23 33.06 22.65
C THR A 171 27.21 33.84 21.77
N MET A 172 27.04 33.83 20.45
CA MET A 172 27.53 34.92 19.60
C MET A 172 26.39 35.40 18.70
N TRP A 173 25.62 36.33 19.26
CA TRP A 173 24.88 37.32 18.50
C TRP A 173 25.88 38.40 18.09
N THR A 174 26.31 38.41 16.84
CA THR A 174 26.93 39.58 16.24
C THR A 174 25.88 40.30 15.41
N THR A 175 25.31 41.33 16.05
CA THR A 175 24.75 42.52 15.45
C THR A 175 25.70 43.08 14.38
N LEU A 176 25.18 43.42 13.21
CA LEU A 176 25.73 44.52 12.42
C LEU A 176 24.61 45.33 11.75
N PRO A 177 24.79 46.66 11.64
CA PRO A 177 23.70 47.61 11.58
C PRO A 177 23.35 48.09 10.17
N ILE A 178 22.17 48.73 10.18
CA ILE A 178 21.52 49.60 9.19
C ILE A 178 22.49 50.57 8.50
N ARG A 179 22.30 50.73 7.19
CA ARG A 179 22.51 51.99 6.47
C ARG A 179 21.37 52.21 5.48
#